data_AF-A0A1M6KW05-F1
#
_entry.id   AF-A0A1M6KW05-F1
#
_cell.length_a   1.000
_cell.length_b   1.000
_cell.length_c   1.000
_cell.angle_alpha   90.00
_cell.angle_beta   90.00
_cell.angle_gamma   90.00
#
_symmetry.space_group_name_H-M   'P 1'
#
loop_
_entity.id
_entity.type
_entity.pdbx_description
1 polymer ?
#
loop_
_entity_poly.entity_id
_entity_poly.type
_entity_poly.pdbx_seq_one_letter_code
_entity_poly.pdbx_strand_id
1 'polypeptide(L)' 'MLYKDYTKELIGFKDVTVTLVERKDSCLHIHMMMNRKVHNCPRCGKPTDKIHDYRTQQ' A
#
# COMPACT_ATOMS: atom_id res chain seq x y z
N MET A 1 18.85 -19.39 10.62
CA MET A 1 17.74 -18.47 10.93
C MET A 1 16.84 -18.39 9.70
N LEU A 2 15.64 -18.96 9.80
CA LEU A 2 14.72 -19.11 8.67
C LEU A 2 13.70 -17.98 8.71
N TYR A 3 14.07 -16.81 8.20
CA TYR A 3 13.12 -15.74 7.89
C TYR A 3 13.35 -15.33 6.44
N LYS A 4 12.99 -16.23 5.53
CA LYS A 4 12.61 -15.80 4.18
C LYS A 4 11.19 -15.24 4.32
N ASP A 5 11.02 -14.01 3.92
CA ASP A 5 9.77 -13.28 3.97
C ASP A 5 8.83 -13.85 2.89
N TYR A 6 8.42 -15.13 3.01
CA TYR A 6 7.67 -15.85 1.99
C TYR A 6 6.36 -15.14 1.64
N THR A 7 5.79 -14.42 2.59
CA THR A 7 4.63 -13.55 2.39
C THR A 7 4.90 -12.50 1.31
N LYS A 8 6.10 -11.94 1.24
CA LYS A 8 6.53 -10.98 0.22
C LYS A 8 6.68 -11.61 -1.16
N GLU A 9 7.22 -12.82 -1.23
CA GLU A 9 7.34 -13.58 -2.49
C GLU A 9 5.96 -14.02 -3.00
N LEU A 10 5.07 -14.45 -2.10
CA LEU A 10 3.70 -14.89 -2.40
C LEU A 10 2.80 -13.74 -2.85
N ILE A 11 2.87 -12.61 -2.16
CA ILE A 11 2.03 -11.43 -2.42
C ILE A 11 2.63 -10.56 -3.53
N GLY A 12 3.96 -10.57 -3.70
CA GLY A 12 4.67 -9.78 -4.70
C GLY A 12 4.87 -8.30 -4.34
N PHE A 13 4.38 -7.85 -3.19
CA PHE A 13 4.46 -6.46 -2.74
C PHE A 13 5.49 -6.27 -1.62
N LYS A 14 6.20 -5.13 -1.67
CA LYS A 14 7.15 -4.67 -0.63
C LYS A 14 6.45 -3.71 0.32
N ASP A 15 6.81 -3.77 1.61
CA ASP A 15 6.34 -2.84 2.65
C ASP A 15 4.81 -2.80 2.80
N VAL A 16 4.14 -3.94 2.56
CA VAL A 16 2.71 -4.15 2.80
C VAL A 16 2.48 -4.84 4.13
N THR A 17 1.40 -4.44 4.82
CA THR A 17 0.89 -5.13 5.99
C THR A 17 -0.42 -5.80 5.63
N VAL A 18 -0.49 -7.13 5.77
CA VAL A 18 -1.75 -7.88 5.60
C VAL A 18 -2.65 -7.58 6.81
N THR A 19 -3.87 -7.14 6.55
CA THR A 19 -4.83 -6.73 7.60
C THR A 19 -5.89 -7.78 7.85
N LEU A 20 -6.27 -8.53 6.82
CA LEU A 20 -7.27 -9.60 6.90
C LEU A 20 -7.03 -10.59 5.77
N VAL A 21 -7.15 -11.88 6.08
CA VAL A 21 -7.21 -12.94 5.08
C VAL A 21 -8.50 -13.70 5.28
N GLU A 22 -9.35 -13.76 4.26
CA GLU A 22 -10.61 -14.48 4.30
C GLU A 22 -10.72 -15.40 3.08
N ARG A 23 -11.33 -16.57 3.28
CA ARG A 23 -11.67 -17.48 2.18
C ARG A 23 -13.14 -17.27 1.86
N LYS A 24 -13.43 -16.85 0.63
CA LYS A 24 -14.79 -16.65 0.13
C LYS A 24 -14.95 -17.52 -1.10
N ASP A 25 -15.90 -18.44 -1.04
CA ASP A 25 -16.13 -19.46 -2.05
C ASP A 25 -14.84 -20.25 -2.35
N SER A 26 -14.41 -20.24 -3.61
CA SER A 26 -13.16 -20.83 -4.11
C SER A 26 -11.99 -19.83 -4.17
N CYS A 27 -12.16 -18.62 -3.66
CA CYS A 27 -11.18 -17.53 -3.69
C CYS A 27 -10.57 -17.25 -2.31
N LEU A 28 -9.30 -16.86 -2.32
CA LEU A 28 -8.61 -16.33 -1.15
C LEU A 28 -8.51 -14.81 -1.29
N HIS A 29 -9.16 -14.07 -0.40
CA HIS A 29 -9.11 -12.61 -0.37
C HIS A 29 -8.07 -12.17 0.65
N ILE A 30 -7.07 -11.44 0.18
CA ILE A 30 -6.00 -10.89 1.01
C ILE A 30 -6.17 -9.37 1.03
N HIS A 31 -6.59 -8.85 2.17
CA HIS A 31 -6.67 -7.42 2.43
C HIS A 31 -5.33 -6.94 2.96
N MET A 32 -4.82 -5.86 2.39
CA MET A 32 -3.50 -5.33 2.71
C MET A 32 -3.50 -3.81 2.71
N MET A 33 -2.66 -3.23 3.54
CA MET A 33 -2.41 -1.80 3.62
C MET A 33 -0.94 -1.49 3.40
N MET A 34 -0.66 -0.34 2.77
CA MET A 34 0.68 0.21 2.64
C MET A 34 0.77 1.52 3.40
N ASN A 35 1.85 1.71 4.16
CA ASN A 35 2.13 3.00 4.77
C ASN A 35 2.43 4.03 3.69
N ARG A 36 1.79 5.21 3.80
CA ARG A 36 2.06 6.33 2.89
C ARG A 36 3.46 6.85 3.16
N LYS A 37 4.29 6.84 2.11
CA LYS A 37 5.62 7.46 2.17
C LYS A 37 5.46 8.95 1.84
N VAL A 38 6.20 9.78 2.58
CA VAL A 38 6.32 11.21 2.26
C VAL A 38 6.89 11.34 0.85
N HIS A 39 6.22 12.09 0.01
CA HIS A 39 6.63 12.36 -1.36
C HIS A 39 6.54 13.87 -1.63
N ASN A 40 7.27 14.33 -2.63
CA ASN A 40 7.14 15.72 -3.05
C ASN A 40 5.91 15.85 -3.94
N CYS A 41 5.07 16.82 -3.59
CA CYS A 41 3.91 17.19 -4.38
C CYS A 41 4.35 17.62 -5.79
N PRO A 42 3.81 17.03 -6.88
CA PRO A 42 4.22 17.37 -8.24
C PRO A 42 3.84 18.80 -8.66
N ARG A 43 2.87 19.43 -7.98
CA ARG A 43 2.45 20.82 -8.27
C ARG A 43 3.26 21.87 -7.53
N CYS A 44 3.48 21.69 -6.22
CA CYS A 44 4.08 22.73 -5.37
C CYS A 44 5.46 22.36 -4.80
N GLY A 45 5.95 21.15 -5.08
CA GLY A 45 7.27 20.68 -4.64
C GLY A 45 7.41 20.39 -3.14
N LYS A 46 6.38 20.68 -2.34
CA LYS A 46 6.43 20.49 -0.88
C LYS A 46 6.32 19.00 -0.50
N PRO A 47 7.04 18.56 0.55
CA PRO A 47 6.90 17.21 1.08
C PRO A 47 5.51 17.05 1.70
N THR A 48 4.83 15.96 1.33
CA THR A 48 3.49 15.63 1.81
C THR A 48 3.30 14.11 1.85
N ASP A 49 2.57 13.62 2.84
CA ASP A 49 2.03 12.26 2.89
C ASP A 49 0.56 12.21 2.40
N LYS A 50 -0.02 13.37 2.10
CA LYS A 50 -1.37 13.55 1.61
C LYS A 50 -1.37 13.84 0.11
N ILE A 51 -2.35 13.27 -0.58
CA ILE A 51 -2.69 13.66 -1.95
C ILE A 51 -3.44 14.97 -1.85
N HIS A 52 -2.93 16.01 -2.51
CA HIS A 52 -3.72 17.23 -2.71
C HIS A 52 -4.88 16.91 -3.66
N ASP A 53 -6.09 17.25 -3.26
CA ASP A 53 -7.24 17.19 -4.15
C ASP A 53 -7.15 18.35 -5.15
N TYR A 54 -6.82 18.03 -6.41
CA TYR A 54 -6.70 19.00 -7.50
C TYR A 54 -7.97 19.10 -8.35
N ARG A 55 -9.06 18.42 -7.98
CA ARG A 55 -10.28 18.43 -8.79
C ARG A 55 -10.98 19.79 -8.75
N THR A 56 -10.77 20.57 -7.70
CA THR A 56 -11.20 21.98 -7.64
C THR A 56 -10.10 22.88 -8.19
N GLN A 57 -10.14 23.08 -9.51
CA GLN A 57 -9.36 24.12 -10.17
C GLN A 57 -10.15 25.44 -10.08
N GLN A 58 -9.61 26.42 -9.35
CA GLN A 58 -9.98 27.84 -9.54
C GLN A 58 -8.97 28.49 -10.49
#